data_AF-W6QSX1-F1
#
_entry.id   AF-W6QSX1-F1
#
_cell.length_a   1.000
_cell.length_b   1.000
_cell.length_c   1.000
_cell.angle_alpha   90.00
_cell.angle_beta   90.00
_cell.angle_gamma   90.00
#
_symmetry.space_group_name_H-M   'P 1'
#
loop_
_entity.id
_entity.type
_entity.pdbx_description
1 polymer ?
#
loop_
_entity_poly.entity_id
_entity_poly.type
_entity_poly.pdbx_seq_one_letter_code
_entity_poly.pdbx_strand_id
1 'polypeptide(L)'
;MEEYKAEWKPFFYPDPEDGDPDPPTWDEIQILQEFVERYGTANAVPVDDAAHRFMSLRNEDDLIQERQSQAVDKGERVSWLLWDAAIEMPNYQPAILKLVEAIRALPDLDRTEEQVRTSRFQDRLEDWRNLAVFKDIWEETHDRYWEMRYGIYPFEGWYTFHSSSAFCAHYLSAYPPHGPGSRELSIALRIPVFALEQEPWKHGPVPLPPPSPSLLQRYHLVDGRVATNYILMLNTDVHAMVPFFEIAGSIIFKFVGKKDLTLAEANKKPDLNLWKGDSSFSKERWDFWKERLQWISEQNELMERTRDDAQKLVEIMHSIEQQTREKNSAL
;
A
#
# COMPACT_ATOMS: atom_id res chain seq x y z
N MET A 1 15.02 -2.08 -26.52
CA MET A 1 14.14 -0.89 -26.56
C MET A 1 12.67 -1.29 -26.69
N GLU A 2 12.33 -2.39 -27.38
CA GLU A 2 10.95 -2.91 -27.46
C GLU A 2 10.50 -3.69 -26.20
N GLU A 3 11.38 -4.45 -25.54
CA GLU A 3 11.05 -5.14 -24.28
C GLU A 3 10.79 -4.18 -23.10
N TYR A 4 11.57 -3.11 -22.95
CA TYR A 4 11.39 -2.10 -21.90
C TYR A 4 10.08 -1.32 -22.00
N LYS A 5 9.51 -1.22 -23.20
CA LYS A 5 8.19 -0.63 -23.40
C LYS A 5 7.08 -1.56 -22.92
N ALA A 6 7.30 -2.87 -22.83
CA ALA A 6 6.25 -3.84 -22.51
C ALA A 6 5.82 -3.80 -21.04
N GLU A 7 6.75 -3.52 -20.12
CA GLU A 7 6.50 -3.53 -18.67
C GLU A 7 5.73 -2.29 -18.20
N TRP A 8 6.00 -1.13 -18.79
CA TRP A 8 5.32 0.14 -18.46
C TRP A 8 4.10 0.43 -19.34
N LYS A 9 3.89 -0.36 -20.41
CA LYS A 9 2.73 -0.26 -21.29
C LYS A 9 1.37 -0.34 -20.56
N PRO A 10 1.20 -1.16 -19.51
CA PRO A 10 -0.07 -1.23 -18.80
C PRO A 10 -0.49 0.08 -18.13
N PHE A 11 0.45 0.98 -17.79
CA PHE A 11 0.10 2.30 -17.23
C PHE A 11 -0.37 3.29 -18.30
N PHE A 12 -0.17 2.95 -19.57
CA PHE A 12 -0.76 3.66 -20.70
C PHE A 12 -2.10 3.00 -21.01
N TYR A 13 -3.20 3.52 -20.48
CA TYR A 13 -4.57 3.05 -20.78
C TYR A 13 -5.22 3.92 -21.86
N PRO A 14 -5.24 3.49 -23.13
CA PRO A 14 -6.09 4.08 -24.15
C PRO A 14 -7.32 3.21 -24.44
N ASP A 15 -7.74 2.28 -23.56
CA ASP A 15 -8.92 1.47 -23.86
C ASP A 15 -10.18 2.34 -23.74
N PRO A 16 -10.86 2.67 -24.86
CA PRO A 16 -12.00 3.58 -24.85
C PRO A 16 -13.22 3.00 -24.13
N GLU A 17 -13.22 1.69 -23.86
CA GLU A 17 -14.33 1.01 -23.18
C GLU A 17 -14.28 1.17 -21.64
N ASP A 18 -13.13 1.51 -21.05
CA ASP A 18 -12.94 1.64 -19.60
C ASP A 18 -13.32 3.02 -19.04
N GLY A 19 -13.64 4.00 -19.90
CA GLY A 19 -14.30 5.23 -19.48
C GLY A 19 -13.46 6.23 -18.67
N ASP A 20 -12.14 6.07 -18.59
CA ASP A 20 -11.25 7.09 -18.00
C ASP A 20 -11.19 8.33 -18.93
N PRO A 21 -11.72 9.48 -18.50
CA PRO A 21 -11.78 10.68 -19.34
C PRO A 21 -10.41 11.36 -19.54
N ASP A 22 -9.37 11.00 -18.77
CA ASP A 22 -8.06 11.66 -18.82
C ASP A 22 -6.87 10.75 -18.44
N PRO A 23 -6.51 9.74 -19.26
CA PRO A 23 -5.45 8.78 -18.93
C PRO A 23 -4.05 9.38 -19.00
N PRO A 24 -3.05 8.80 -18.28
CA PRO A 24 -1.67 9.27 -18.30
C PRO A 24 -1.06 9.33 -19.70
N THR A 25 -0.21 10.33 -19.93
CA THR A 25 0.49 10.52 -21.20
C THR A 25 1.75 9.64 -21.26
N TRP A 26 2.23 9.36 -22.48
CA TRP A 26 3.49 8.62 -22.64
C TRP A 26 4.69 9.38 -22.07
N ASP A 27 4.69 10.71 -22.14
CA ASP A 27 5.75 11.54 -21.56
C ASP A 27 5.76 11.41 -20.03
N GLU A 28 4.59 11.44 -19.38
CA GLU A 28 4.47 11.20 -17.93
C GLU A 28 5.03 9.82 -17.57
N ILE A 29 4.60 8.76 -18.24
CA ILE A 29 5.09 7.39 -17.98
C ILE A 29 6.61 7.31 -18.16
N GLN A 30 7.17 7.93 -19.21
CA GLN A 30 8.63 7.94 -19.43
C GLN A 30 9.37 8.71 -18.34
N ILE A 31 8.86 9.86 -17.90
CA ILE A 31 9.49 10.63 -16.81
C ILE A 31 9.50 9.80 -15.53
N LEU A 32 8.38 9.14 -15.19
CA LEU A 32 8.31 8.29 -14.01
C LEU A 32 9.30 7.13 -14.12
N GLN A 33 9.29 6.42 -15.24
CA GLN A 33 10.20 5.31 -15.52
C GLN A 33 11.67 5.73 -15.37
N GLU A 34 12.09 6.79 -16.07
CA GLU A 34 13.46 7.30 -16.03
C GLU A 34 13.91 7.64 -14.61
N PHE A 35 13.00 8.23 -13.82
CA PHE A 35 13.30 8.60 -12.45
C PHE A 35 13.44 7.38 -11.54
N VAL A 36 12.46 6.47 -11.52
CA VAL A 36 12.46 5.35 -10.57
C VAL A 36 13.52 4.31 -10.89
N GLU A 37 13.79 4.02 -12.16
CA GLU A 37 14.80 3.04 -12.57
C GLU A 37 16.23 3.52 -12.28
N ARG A 38 16.45 4.84 -12.23
CA ARG A 38 17.75 5.44 -11.94
C ARG A 38 17.88 5.89 -10.48
N TYR A 39 16.83 5.76 -9.68
CA TYR A 39 16.81 6.22 -8.30
C TYR A 39 17.91 5.52 -7.47
N GLY A 40 18.68 6.30 -6.72
CA GLY A 40 19.80 5.79 -5.91
C GLY A 40 21.04 5.36 -6.70
N THR A 41 21.09 5.58 -8.02
CA THR A 41 22.26 5.29 -8.87
C THR A 41 23.13 6.53 -9.10
N ALA A 42 24.34 6.34 -9.65
CA ALA A 42 25.22 7.44 -10.04
C ALA A 42 24.64 8.36 -11.13
N ASN A 43 23.65 7.88 -11.89
CA ASN A 43 22.98 8.61 -12.96
C ASN A 43 21.54 8.97 -12.59
N ALA A 44 21.24 9.08 -11.28
CA ALA A 44 19.92 9.45 -10.79
C ALA A 44 19.47 10.79 -11.37
N VAL A 45 18.22 10.85 -11.81
CA VAL A 45 17.56 12.12 -12.15
C VAL A 45 17.30 12.86 -10.84
N PRO A 46 17.67 14.15 -10.71
CA PRO A 46 17.33 14.93 -9.53
C PRO A 46 15.82 14.92 -9.31
N VAL A 47 15.40 14.68 -8.07
CA VAL A 47 13.97 14.52 -7.74
C VAL A 47 13.15 15.77 -8.06
N ASP A 48 13.74 16.95 -7.85
CA ASP A 48 13.11 18.24 -8.17
C ASP A 48 12.93 18.39 -9.70
N ASP A 49 13.94 18.02 -10.49
CA ASP A 49 13.85 18.05 -11.95
C ASP A 49 12.79 17.06 -12.47
N ALA A 50 12.71 15.87 -11.88
CA ALA A 50 11.68 14.89 -12.21
C ALA A 50 10.29 15.44 -11.87
N ALA A 51 10.09 16.01 -10.67
CA ALA A 51 8.83 16.62 -10.26
C ALA A 51 8.41 17.77 -11.18
N HIS A 52 9.33 18.68 -11.53
CA HIS A 52 9.09 19.76 -12.47
C HIS A 52 8.66 19.26 -13.85
N ARG A 53 9.37 18.26 -14.39
CA ARG A 53 9.02 17.63 -15.68
C ARG A 53 7.64 16.97 -15.61
N PHE A 54 7.38 16.23 -14.53
CA PHE A 54 6.13 15.49 -14.34
C PHE A 54 4.91 16.42 -14.29
N MET A 55 5.05 17.54 -13.57
CA MET A 55 3.98 18.52 -13.35
C MET A 55 3.95 19.64 -14.39
N SER A 56 4.79 19.58 -15.43
CA SER A 56 4.77 20.58 -16.49
C SER A 56 3.52 20.43 -17.36
N LEU A 57 2.87 21.55 -17.68
CA LEU A 57 1.79 21.59 -18.66
C LEU A 57 2.28 21.95 -20.07
N ARG A 58 3.55 22.34 -20.25
CA ARG A 58 4.04 22.96 -21.51
C ARG A 58 3.87 22.10 -22.77
N ASN A 59 3.77 20.79 -22.65
CA ASN A 59 3.59 19.86 -23.78
C ASN A 59 2.14 19.36 -23.94
N GLU A 60 1.20 19.85 -23.13
CA GLU A 60 -0.19 19.37 -23.10
C GLU A 60 -1.07 20.00 -24.19
N ASP A 61 -0.63 21.11 -24.81
CA ASP A 61 -1.43 21.87 -25.78
C ASP A 61 -1.80 21.07 -27.05
N ASP A 62 -0.93 20.15 -27.48
CA ASP A 62 -1.13 19.31 -28.67
C ASP A 62 -1.96 18.03 -28.39
N LEU A 63 -2.00 17.55 -27.14
CA LEU A 63 -2.72 16.33 -26.71
C LEU A 63 -4.24 16.54 -26.62
N ILE A 64 -4.67 17.80 -26.57
CA ILE A 64 -6.05 18.23 -26.33
C ILE A 64 -6.93 18.16 -27.59
N GLN A 65 -6.35 18.07 -28.80
CA GLN A 65 -7.15 17.89 -30.02
C GLN A 65 -7.69 16.45 -30.17
N GLU A 66 -7.06 15.47 -29.52
CA GLU A 66 -7.42 14.05 -29.61
C GLU A 66 -8.37 13.59 -28.50
N ARG A 67 -8.33 14.22 -27.32
CA ARG A 67 -9.14 13.87 -26.14
C ARG A 67 -10.47 14.61 -26.18
N GLN A 68 -11.59 13.88 -26.18
CA GLN A 68 -12.95 14.44 -26.28
C GLN A 68 -13.44 15.14 -24.98
N SER A 69 -12.57 15.36 -23.98
CA SER A 69 -12.93 15.99 -22.70
C SER A 69 -12.82 17.53 -22.75
N GLN A 70 -13.67 18.23 -21.99
CA GLN A 70 -13.64 19.69 -21.88
C GLN A 70 -12.78 20.20 -20.70
N ALA A 71 -12.31 19.32 -19.82
CA ALA A 71 -11.50 19.65 -18.65
C ALA A 71 -10.41 18.58 -18.41
N VAL A 72 -9.18 19.03 -18.17
CA VAL A 72 -8.00 18.21 -17.83
C VAL A 72 -7.64 18.46 -16.36
N ASP A 73 -7.51 17.39 -15.55
CA ASP A 73 -7.06 17.45 -14.16
C ASP A 73 -5.72 16.71 -14.01
N LYS A 74 -4.64 17.47 -14.20
CA LYS A 74 -3.27 16.96 -14.11
C LYS A 74 -2.97 16.36 -12.74
N GLY A 75 -3.52 16.93 -11.67
CA GLY A 75 -3.25 16.49 -10.30
C GLY A 75 -3.82 15.11 -10.02
N GLU A 76 -5.07 14.87 -10.43
CA GLU A 76 -5.73 13.57 -10.30
C GLU A 76 -5.04 12.50 -11.17
N ARG A 77 -4.79 12.80 -12.44
CA ARG A 77 -4.13 11.89 -13.39
C ARG A 77 -2.75 11.42 -12.92
N VAL A 78 -1.92 12.37 -12.48
CA VAL A 78 -0.59 12.09 -11.90
C VAL A 78 -0.72 11.27 -10.62
N SER A 79 -1.71 11.57 -9.78
CA SER A 79 -1.91 10.85 -8.52
C SER A 79 -2.23 9.37 -8.75
N TRP A 80 -3.12 9.06 -9.70
CA TRP A 80 -3.43 7.68 -10.10
C TRP A 80 -2.21 6.96 -10.68
N LEU A 81 -1.48 7.60 -11.61
CA LEU A 81 -0.25 7.01 -12.18
C LEU A 81 0.78 6.65 -11.10
N LEU A 82 1.04 7.56 -10.16
CA LEU A 82 1.99 7.32 -9.08
C LEU A 82 1.52 6.19 -8.16
N TRP A 83 0.23 6.11 -7.86
CA TRP A 83 -0.33 5.05 -7.03
C TRP A 83 -0.25 3.69 -7.72
N ASP A 84 -0.72 3.59 -8.97
CA ASP A 84 -0.74 2.34 -9.72
C ASP A 84 0.68 1.79 -9.92
N ALA A 85 1.62 2.66 -10.30
CA ALA A 85 3.03 2.27 -10.41
C ALA A 85 3.57 1.75 -9.07
N ALA A 86 3.18 2.35 -7.95
CA ALA A 86 3.66 1.93 -6.65
C ALA A 86 3.05 0.60 -6.17
N ILE A 87 1.84 0.27 -6.62
CA ILE A 87 1.19 -1.02 -6.32
C ILE A 87 1.72 -2.14 -7.20
N GLU A 88 1.83 -1.88 -8.50
CA GLU A 88 2.29 -2.86 -9.47
C GLU A 88 3.81 -3.08 -9.42
N MET A 89 4.58 -2.09 -8.98
CA MET A 89 6.05 -2.13 -8.92
C MET A 89 6.57 -1.77 -7.52
N PRO A 90 6.43 -2.66 -6.52
CA PRO A 90 6.74 -2.35 -5.12
C PRO A 90 8.21 -1.94 -4.89
N ASN A 91 9.14 -2.42 -5.72
CA ASN A 91 10.55 -2.03 -5.62
C ASN A 91 10.80 -0.53 -5.86
N TYR A 92 9.88 0.16 -6.54
CA TYR A 92 9.98 1.59 -6.82
C TYR A 92 9.27 2.48 -5.79
N GLN A 93 8.59 1.90 -4.79
CA GLN A 93 7.85 2.65 -3.77
C GLN A 93 8.68 3.73 -3.05
N PRO A 94 9.95 3.49 -2.64
CA PRO A 94 10.77 4.54 -2.02
C PRO A 94 11.02 5.73 -2.95
N ALA A 95 11.26 5.47 -4.23
CA ALA A 95 11.48 6.51 -5.23
C ALA A 95 10.18 7.31 -5.45
N ILE A 96 9.06 6.62 -5.65
CA ILE A 96 7.74 7.23 -5.85
C ILE A 96 7.37 8.13 -4.67
N LEU A 97 7.61 7.69 -3.43
CA LEU A 97 7.42 8.52 -2.23
C LEU A 97 8.22 9.82 -2.27
N LYS A 98 9.49 9.78 -2.70
CA LYS A 98 10.31 10.98 -2.85
C LYS A 98 9.78 11.91 -3.94
N LEU A 99 9.28 11.35 -5.03
CA LEU A 99 8.67 12.14 -6.09
C LEU A 99 7.38 12.82 -5.62
N VAL A 100 6.53 12.12 -4.86
CA VAL A 100 5.34 12.69 -4.20
C VAL A 100 5.70 13.86 -3.29
N GLU A 101 6.79 13.75 -2.50
CA GLU A 101 7.29 14.86 -1.69
C GLU A 101 7.71 16.06 -2.53
N ALA A 102 8.51 15.82 -3.57
CA ALA A 102 9.03 16.88 -4.41
C ALA A 102 7.92 17.61 -5.15
N ILE A 103 6.91 16.88 -5.65
CA ILE A 103 5.71 17.46 -6.26
C ILE A 103 4.98 18.37 -5.26
N ARG A 104 4.78 17.92 -4.01
CA ARG A 104 4.17 18.75 -2.95
C ARG A 104 4.97 20.00 -2.59
N ALA A 105 6.28 19.97 -2.81
CA ALA A 105 7.17 21.08 -2.54
C ALA A 105 7.27 22.09 -3.70
N LEU A 106 6.70 21.80 -4.87
CA LEU A 106 6.76 22.69 -6.02
C LEU A 106 6.01 24.01 -5.75
N PRO A 107 6.61 25.17 -6.06
CA PRO A 107 5.96 26.46 -5.83
C PRO A 107 4.81 26.73 -6.82
N ASP A 108 4.96 26.32 -8.09
CA ASP A 108 3.96 26.51 -9.15
C ASP A 108 4.16 25.49 -10.29
N LEU A 109 3.14 25.34 -11.14
CA LEU A 109 3.22 24.54 -12.38
C LEU A 109 3.82 25.38 -13.51
N ASP A 110 4.67 24.75 -14.30
CA ASP A 110 5.19 25.32 -15.54
C ASP A 110 4.10 25.34 -16.63
N ARG A 111 3.74 26.54 -17.10
CA ARG A 111 2.61 26.78 -18.01
C ARG A 111 2.90 27.79 -19.12
N THR A 112 2.16 27.70 -20.22
CA THR A 112 2.16 28.72 -21.29
C THR A 112 1.12 29.82 -21.02
N GLU A 113 1.27 30.99 -21.64
CA GLU A 113 0.29 32.09 -21.50
C GLU A 113 -1.11 31.69 -21.98
N GLU A 114 -1.20 30.81 -22.98
CA GLU A 114 -2.48 30.35 -23.53
C GLU A 114 -3.20 29.42 -22.56
N GLN A 115 -2.45 28.58 -21.84
CA GLN A 115 -2.96 27.71 -20.78
C GLN A 115 -3.51 28.50 -19.60
N VAL A 116 -2.87 29.61 -19.25
CA VAL A 116 -3.38 30.54 -18.22
C VAL A 116 -4.71 31.18 -18.65
N ARG A 117 -4.91 31.42 -19.94
CA ARG A 117 -6.14 32.03 -20.48
C ARG A 117 -7.28 31.04 -20.68
N THR A 118 -6.98 29.76 -20.90
CA THR A 118 -7.97 28.74 -21.19
C THR A 118 -8.44 28.05 -19.90
N SER A 119 -9.73 28.18 -19.55
CA SER A 119 -10.36 27.46 -18.43
C SER A 119 -10.46 25.94 -18.63
N ARG A 120 -9.73 25.38 -19.60
CA ARG A 120 -9.69 23.95 -19.97
C ARG A 120 -8.77 23.14 -19.06
N PHE A 121 -7.75 23.78 -18.51
CA PHE A 121 -6.99 23.24 -17.39
C PHE A 121 -7.75 23.64 -16.13
N GLN A 122 -8.54 22.71 -15.58
CA GLN A 122 -9.14 22.92 -14.26
C GLN A 122 -8.03 22.81 -13.23
N ASP A 123 -7.29 23.91 -13.06
CA ASP A 123 -6.23 23.97 -12.08
C ASP A 123 -6.84 24.11 -10.69
N ARG A 124 -7.01 22.96 -10.03
CA ARG A 124 -7.23 22.92 -8.59
C ARG A 124 -5.88 23.08 -7.90
N LEU A 125 -5.35 24.31 -7.94
CA LEU A 125 -4.02 24.67 -7.43
C LEU A 125 -3.73 24.08 -6.06
N GLU A 126 -4.72 24.20 -5.19
CA GLU A 126 -4.63 23.74 -3.81
C GLU A 126 -4.67 22.21 -3.71
N ASP A 127 -5.44 21.54 -4.57
CA ASP A 127 -5.59 20.08 -4.55
C ASP A 127 -4.33 19.38 -5.07
N TRP A 128 -3.71 19.85 -6.15
CA TRP A 128 -2.47 19.25 -6.64
C TRP A 128 -1.25 19.64 -5.80
N ARG A 129 -1.17 20.87 -5.27
CA ARG A 129 -0.06 21.29 -4.38
C ARG A 129 0.02 20.42 -3.14
N ASN A 130 -1.13 20.03 -2.60
CA ASN A 130 -1.16 19.12 -1.46
C ASN A 130 -1.11 17.64 -1.88
N LEU A 131 -1.21 17.36 -3.18
CA LEU A 131 -1.59 16.05 -3.70
C LEU A 131 -2.71 15.45 -2.84
N ALA A 132 -3.76 16.25 -2.61
CA ALA A 132 -4.91 15.89 -1.78
C ALA A 132 -5.56 14.62 -2.32
N VAL A 133 -5.76 14.60 -3.64
CA VAL A 133 -6.29 13.45 -4.38
C VAL A 133 -5.42 12.20 -4.20
N PHE A 134 -4.08 12.32 -4.22
CA PHE A 134 -3.20 11.19 -3.97
C PHE A 134 -3.43 10.56 -2.59
N LYS A 135 -3.61 11.39 -1.56
CA LYS A 135 -3.90 10.90 -0.22
C LYS A 135 -5.28 10.22 -0.17
N ASP A 136 -6.29 10.78 -0.81
CA ASP A 136 -7.63 10.19 -0.83
C ASP A 136 -7.63 8.85 -1.57
N ILE A 137 -7.01 8.79 -2.77
CA ILE A 137 -6.80 7.56 -3.55
C ILE A 137 -6.14 6.50 -2.68
N TRP A 138 -5.00 6.85 -2.10
CA TRP A 138 -4.25 5.99 -1.19
C TRP A 138 -5.11 5.43 -0.06
N GLU A 139 -5.84 6.30 0.64
CA GLU A 139 -6.55 5.93 1.86
C GLU A 139 -7.72 5.00 1.54
N GLU A 140 -8.48 5.35 0.50
CA GLU A 140 -9.64 4.60 0.02
C GLU A 140 -9.22 3.25 -0.57
N THR A 141 -8.23 3.24 -1.45
CA THR A 141 -7.80 2.00 -2.12
C THR A 141 -7.16 1.01 -1.16
N HIS A 142 -6.37 1.47 -0.18
CA HIS A 142 -5.87 0.60 0.88
C HIS A 142 -7.00 -0.01 1.71
N ASP A 143 -8.01 0.78 2.10
CA ASP A 143 -9.16 0.24 2.85
C ASP A 143 -10.00 -0.72 1.99
N ARG A 144 -10.15 -0.46 0.69
CA ARG A 144 -10.74 -1.39 -0.27
C ARG A 144 -9.94 -2.70 -0.36
N TYR A 145 -8.62 -2.63 -0.46
CA TYR A 145 -7.77 -3.82 -0.48
C TYR A 145 -7.88 -4.60 0.82
N TRP A 146 -7.95 -3.91 1.97
CA TRP A 146 -8.25 -4.54 3.24
C TRP A 146 -9.58 -5.30 3.19
N GLU A 147 -10.67 -4.70 2.73
CA GLU A 147 -11.98 -5.37 2.64
C GLU A 147 -11.97 -6.58 1.69
N MET A 148 -11.25 -6.47 0.58
CA MET A 148 -11.19 -7.48 -0.48
C MET A 148 -10.08 -8.52 -0.31
N ARG A 149 -9.25 -8.42 0.73
CA ARG A 149 -8.03 -9.24 0.91
C ARG A 149 -8.27 -10.75 0.94
N TYR A 150 -9.50 -11.19 1.25
CA TYR A 150 -9.92 -12.60 1.24
C TYR A 150 -10.83 -12.99 0.05
N GLY A 151 -10.90 -12.14 -0.98
CA GLY A 151 -11.83 -12.28 -2.11
C GLY A 151 -11.64 -13.53 -2.97
N ILE A 152 -12.59 -13.75 -3.89
CA ILE A 152 -12.77 -14.97 -4.71
C ILE A 152 -11.59 -15.25 -5.66
N TYR A 153 -10.76 -14.24 -5.93
CA TYR A 153 -9.57 -14.35 -6.78
C TYR A 153 -8.29 -14.21 -5.94
N PRO A 154 -7.68 -15.34 -5.51
CA PRO A 154 -6.46 -15.34 -4.70
C PRO A 154 -5.22 -14.75 -5.41
N PHE A 155 -5.35 -14.28 -6.66
CA PHE A 155 -4.25 -13.78 -7.47
C PHE A 155 -4.19 -12.24 -7.57
N GLU A 156 -5.31 -11.53 -7.48
CA GLU A 156 -5.30 -10.05 -7.60
C GLU A 156 -5.33 -9.33 -6.24
N GLY A 157 -6.06 -9.85 -5.25
CA GLY A 157 -6.25 -9.17 -3.96
C GLY A 157 -5.06 -9.28 -2.99
N TRP A 158 -4.26 -10.35 -3.09
CA TRP A 158 -3.15 -10.61 -2.16
C TRP A 158 -1.94 -9.75 -2.45
N TYR A 159 -1.58 -9.65 -3.72
CA TYR A 159 -0.44 -8.88 -4.17
C TYR A 159 -0.68 -7.38 -3.92
N THR A 160 -1.84 -6.86 -4.33
CA THR A 160 -2.22 -5.46 -4.14
C THR A 160 -2.32 -5.07 -2.67
N PHE A 161 -2.84 -5.96 -1.81
CA PHE A 161 -2.87 -5.70 -0.36
C PHE A 161 -1.47 -5.72 0.28
N HIS A 162 -0.60 -6.64 -0.14
CA HIS A 162 0.80 -6.64 0.30
C HIS A 162 1.54 -5.36 -0.17
N SER A 163 1.45 -5.02 -1.46
CA SER A 163 2.10 -3.82 -2.02
C SER A 163 1.60 -2.54 -1.36
N SER A 164 0.29 -2.41 -1.12
CA SER A 164 -0.25 -1.24 -0.41
C SER A 164 0.21 -1.20 1.05
N SER A 165 0.34 -2.34 1.72
CA SER A 165 0.95 -2.43 3.07
C SER A 165 2.43 -2.03 3.07
N ALA A 166 3.18 -2.42 2.03
CA ALA A 166 4.58 -2.06 1.86
C ALA A 166 4.77 -0.56 1.67
N PHE A 167 3.92 0.09 0.87
CA PHE A 167 4.00 1.53 0.75
C PHE A 167 3.65 2.17 2.10
N CYS A 168 2.59 1.72 2.79
CA CYS A 168 2.24 2.26 4.11
C CYS A 168 3.42 2.18 5.09
N ALA A 169 4.18 1.08 5.06
CA ALA A 169 5.38 0.90 5.84
C ALA A 169 6.50 1.87 5.43
N HIS A 170 6.74 2.06 4.13
CA HIS A 170 7.70 3.06 3.65
C HIS A 170 7.32 4.48 4.06
N TYR A 171 6.04 4.85 3.96
CA TYR A 171 5.56 6.15 4.42
C TYR A 171 5.79 6.31 5.93
N LEU A 172 5.41 5.31 6.73
CA LEU A 172 5.61 5.34 8.19
C LEU A 172 7.10 5.45 8.56
N SER A 173 7.98 4.82 7.76
CA SER A 173 9.43 4.92 7.93
C SER A 173 9.98 6.29 7.55
N ALA A 174 9.48 6.90 6.48
CA ALA A 174 9.91 8.21 6.02
C ALA A 174 9.40 9.34 6.95
N TYR A 175 8.20 9.19 7.50
CA TYR A 175 7.58 10.17 8.41
C TYR A 175 7.12 9.52 9.71
N PRO A 176 8.07 9.21 10.62
CA PRO A 176 7.72 8.67 11.92
C PRO A 176 6.79 9.65 12.66
N PRO A 177 5.61 9.20 13.14
CA PRO A 177 4.66 10.12 13.76
C PRO A 177 5.19 10.63 15.10
N HIS A 178 4.83 11.87 15.45
CA HIS A 178 5.20 12.46 16.74
C HIS A 178 4.37 11.92 17.92
N GLY A 179 3.19 11.35 17.63
CA GLY A 179 2.26 10.84 18.64
C GLY A 179 1.48 9.62 18.16
N PRO A 180 0.72 8.95 19.04
CA PRO A 180 0.05 7.69 18.75
C PRO A 180 -1.15 7.84 17.81
N GLY A 181 -1.58 9.05 17.47
CA GLY A 181 -2.80 9.32 16.69
C GLY A 181 -2.68 9.12 15.17
N SER A 182 -1.53 8.72 14.64
CA SER A 182 -1.37 8.54 13.18
C SER A 182 -2.24 7.40 12.64
N ARG A 183 -2.80 7.63 11.44
CA ARG A 183 -3.60 6.65 10.70
C ARG A 183 -2.73 5.48 10.23
N GLU A 184 -1.54 5.77 9.73
CA GLU A 184 -0.58 4.79 9.22
C GLU A 184 -0.09 3.86 10.33
N LEU A 185 0.19 4.41 11.52
CA LEU A 185 0.46 3.59 12.71
C LEU A 185 -0.74 2.72 13.10
N SER A 186 -1.96 3.25 12.94
CA SER A 186 -3.18 2.48 13.21
C SER A 186 -3.40 1.35 12.20
N ILE A 187 -3.08 1.57 10.92
CA ILE A 187 -3.08 0.52 9.88
C ILE A 187 -2.05 -0.56 10.23
N ALA A 188 -0.81 -0.16 10.54
CA ALA A 188 0.28 -1.07 10.86
C ALA A 188 -0.05 -2.00 12.03
N LEU A 189 -0.79 -1.50 13.03
CA LEU A 189 -1.21 -2.25 14.21
C LEU A 189 -2.54 -2.99 14.01
N ARG A 190 -3.36 -2.61 13.02
CA ARG A 190 -4.63 -3.29 12.71
C ARG A 190 -4.41 -4.72 12.24
N ILE A 191 -3.43 -4.94 11.35
CA ILE A 191 -3.13 -6.28 10.79
C ILE A 191 -2.77 -7.29 11.90
N PRO A 192 -1.77 -7.05 12.78
CA PRO A 192 -1.42 -8.02 13.82
C PRO A 192 -2.56 -8.25 14.82
N VAL A 193 -3.34 -7.21 15.18
CA VAL A 193 -4.53 -7.37 16.04
C VAL A 193 -5.53 -8.35 15.41
N PHE A 194 -5.74 -8.27 14.09
CA PHE A 194 -6.65 -9.19 13.40
C PHE A 194 -6.06 -10.58 13.20
N ALA A 195 -4.80 -10.66 12.75
CA ALA A 195 -4.17 -11.90 12.33
C ALA A 195 -3.73 -12.78 13.51
N LEU A 196 -3.28 -12.15 14.60
CA LEU A 196 -2.61 -12.84 15.71
C LEU A 196 -3.50 -12.94 16.95
N GLU A 197 -4.39 -11.98 17.18
CA GLU A 197 -5.26 -11.95 18.37
C GLU A 197 -6.64 -12.53 18.17
N GLN A 198 -7.04 -12.89 16.95
CA GLN A 198 -8.29 -13.62 16.73
C GLN A 198 -8.01 -15.09 16.48
N GLU A 199 -8.99 -15.93 16.80
CA GLU A 199 -8.99 -17.35 16.54
C GLU A 199 -9.44 -17.59 15.08
N PRO A 200 -8.55 -17.69 14.08
CA PRO A 200 -8.98 -17.71 12.69
C PRO A 200 -9.84 -18.93 12.39
N TRP A 201 -9.56 -20.09 12.99
CA TRP A 201 -10.15 -21.41 12.68
C TRP A 201 -11.61 -21.64 13.09
N LYS A 202 -12.30 -20.66 13.69
CA LYS A 202 -13.73 -20.80 14.05
C LYS A 202 -14.68 -20.08 13.10
N HIS A 203 -14.24 -19.03 12.39
CA HIS A 203 -15.09 -18.32 11.43
C HIS A 203 -14.28 -17.67 10.30
N GLY A 204 -14.32 -18.28 9.10
CA GLY A 204 -13.81 -17.66 7.89
C GLY A 204 -14.88 -16.75 7.29
N PRO A 205 -14.54 -15.88 6.32
CA PRO A 205 -15.56 -15.16 5.56
C PRO A 205 -16.61 -16.14 5.01
N VAL A 206 -17.89 -15.79 5.19
CA VAL A 206 -18.98 -16.47 4.46
C VAL A 206 -18.79 -16.10 2.99
N PRO A 207 -18.66 -17.06 2.06
CA PRO A 207 -18.47 -16.74 0.66
C PRO A 207 -19.60 -15.84 0.17
N LEU A 208 -19.27 -14.72 -0.47
CA LEU A 208 -20.23 -14.09 -1.36
C LEU A 208 -20.54 -15.10 -2.48
N PRO A 209 -21.81 -15.36 -2.81
CA PRO A 209 -22.12 -16.26 -3.91
C PRO A 209 -21.44 -15.74 -5.18
N PRO A 210 -20.76 -16.61 -5.97
CA PRO A 210 -20.18 -16.17 -7.22
C PRO A 210 -21.30 -15.66 -8.14
N PRO A 211 -21.06 -14.60 -8.93
CA PRO A 211 -22.06 -14.03 -9.83
C PRO A 211 -22.55 -15.01 -10.92
N SER A 212 -21.87 -16.16 -11.14
CA SER A 212 -22.34 -17.21 -12.05
C SER A 212 -21.82 -18.62 -11.68
N PRO A 213 -22.67 -19.68 -11.81
CA PRO A 213 -22.29 -21.09 -11.63
C PRO A 213 -21.24 -21.62 -12.62
N SER A 214 -21.02 -20.96 -13.76
CA SER A 214 -20.13 -21.46 -14.83
C SER A 214 -18.64 -21.39 -14.49
N LEU A 215 -18.23 -20.57 -13.52
CA LEU A 215 -16.84 -20.43 -13.10
C LEU A 215 -16.38 -21.53 -12.13
N LEU A 216 -17.30 -22.15 -11.39
CA LEU A 216 -16.99 -23.21 -10.42
C LEU A 216 -16.55 -24.52 -11.10
N GLN A 217 -17.07 -24.82 -12.29
CA GLN A 217 -16.69 -26.01 -13.06
C GLN A 217 -15.28 -25.93 -13.65
N ARG A 218 -14.72 -24.72 -13.82
CA ARG A 218 -13.42 -24.53 -14.48
C ARG A 218 -12.22 -24.78 -13.55
N TYR A 219 -12.42 -24.74 -12.22
CA TYR A 219 -11.31 -24.76 -11.24
C TYR A 219 -11.38 -25.88 -10.20
N HIS A 220 -12.28 -26.88 -10.34
CA HIS A 220 -12.34 -28.08 -9.48
C HIS A 220 -12.26 -27.82 -7.96
N LEU A 221 -12.87 -26.73 -7.47
CA LEU A 221 -12.91 -26.43 -6.04
C LEU A 221 -13.98 -27.30 -5.36
N VAL A 222 -13.57 -28.46 -4.85
CA VAL A 222 -14.40 -29.39 -4.07
C VAL A 222 -14.62 -28.83 -2.66
N ASP A 223 -15.79 -29.16 -2.10
CA ASP A 223 -16.33 -28.74 -0.82
C ASP A 223 -15.39 -29.02 0.38
N GLY A 224 -14.59 -28.03 0.75
CA GLY A 224 -13.71 -27.99 1.94
C GLY A 224 -13.70 -26.60 2.60
N ARG A 225 -14.79 -25.84 2.40
CA ARG A 225 -14.89 -24.36 2.50
C ARG A 225 -14.54 -23.74 3.85
N VAL A 226 -14.35 -24.54 4.90
CA VAL A 226 -14.05 -24.06 6.25
C VAL A 226 -12.53 -24.00 6.46
N ALA A 227 -11.81 -25.11 6.24
CA ALA A 227 -10.35 -25.17 6.39
C ALA A 227 -9.60 -24.27 5.38
N THR A 228 -10.08 -24.20 4.13
CA THR A 228 -9.45 -23.39 3.07
C THR A 228 -9.49 -21.90 3.37
N ASN A 229 -10.54 -21.41 4.03
CA ASN A 229 -10.70 -19.99 4.34
C ASN A 229 -9.73 -19.50 5.42
N TYR A 230 -9.36 -20.36 6.38
CA TYR A 230 -8.44 -20.00 7.46
C TYR A 230 -6.99 -19.93 6.99
N ILE A 231 -6.61 -20.91 6.17
CA ILE A 231 -5.32 -20.94 5.48
C ILE A 231 -5.22 -19.70 4.58
N LEU A 232 -6.29 -19.36 3.85
CA LEU A 232 -6.35 -18.13 3.05
C LEU A 232 -6.07 -16.89 3.90
N MET A 233 -6.77 -16.71 5.04
CA MET A 233 -6.62 -15.53 5.88
C MET A 233 -5.21 -15.36 6.44
N LEU A 234 -4.65 -16.39 7.06
CA LEU A 234 -3.30 -16.33 7.62
C LEU A 234 -2.25 -16.17 6.52
N ASN A 235 -2.40 -16.85 5.38
CA ASN A 235 -1.51 -16.63 4.25
C ASN A 235 -1.58 -15.17 3.80
N THR A 236 -2.75 -14.54 3.72
CA THR A 236 -2.86 -13.12 3.34
C THR A 236 -2.27 -12.17 4.37
N ASP A 237 -2.74 -12.25 5.62
CA ASP A 237 -2.46 -11.25 6.63
C ASP A 237 -1.01 -11.31 7.13
N VAL A 238 -0.42 -12.51 7.23
CA VAL A 238 0.99 -12.65 7.62
C VAL A 238 1.89 -12.02 6.57
N HIS A 239 1.64 -12.26 5.28
CA HIS A 239 2.40 -11.63 4.21
C HIS A 239 2.24 -10.10 4.24
N ALA A 240 1.02 -9.57 4.35
CA ALA A 240 0.79 -8.13 4.41
C ALA A 240 1.41 -7.44 5.64
N MET A 241 1.66 -8.20 6.71
CA MET A 241 2.32 -7.69 7.91
C MET A 241 3.83 -7.53 7.73
N VAL A 242 4.48 -8.34 6.89
CA VAL A 242 5.95 -8.35 6.71
C VAL A 242 6.54 -6.97 6.47
N PRO A 243 6.05 -6.16 5.51
CA PRO A 243 6.67 -4.87 5.22
C PRO A 243 6.62 -3.90 6.40
N PHE A 244 5.56 -3.92 7.21
CA PHE A 244 5.44 -3.05 8.39
C PHE A 244 6.54 -3.29 9.41
N PHE A 245 6.88 -4.56 9.66
CA PHE A 245 7.92 -4.91 10.63
C PHE A 245 9.32 -4.74 10.04
N GLU A 246 9.51 -5.09 8.76
CA GLU A 246 10.81 -4.95 8.08
C GLU A 246 11.23 -3.50 7.90
N ILE A 247 10.32 -2.67 7.41
CA ILE A 247 10.63 -1.29 7.03
C ILE A 247 10.42 -0.37 8.23
N ALA A 248 9.30 -0.51 8.94
CA ALA A 248 8.88 0.42 9.98
C ALA A 248 8.84 -0.17 11.40
N GLY A 249 9.30 -1.41 11.61
CA GLY A 249 9.12 -2.12 12.89
C GLY A 249 9.76 -1.39 14.08
N SER A 250 10.94 -0.79 13.88
CA SER A 250 11.60 0.00 14.93
C SER A 250 10.83 1.27 15.31
N ILE A 251 10.06 1.83 14.38
CA ILE A 251 9.19 3.00 14.63
C ILE A 251 7.93 2.55 15.34
N ILE A 252 7.30 1.48 14.86
CA ILE A 252 6.12 0.87 15.49
C ILE A 252 6.44 0.54 16.96
N PHE A 253 7.57 -0.12 17.22
CA PHE A 253 7.97 -0.52 18.57
C PHE A 253 8.14 0.65 19.55
N LYS A 254 8.51 1.85 19.09
CA LYS A 254 8.60 3.05 19.95
C LYS A 254 7.25 3.47 20.56
N PHE A 255 6.15 2.94 20.03
CA PHE A 255 4.79 3.19 20.52
C PHE A 255 4.28 2.14 21.51
N VAL A 256 5.10 1.15 21.87
CA VAL A 256 4.80 0.27 23.00
C VAL A 256 4.59 1.10 24.26
N GLY A 257 3.46 0.87 24.93
CA GLY A 257 2.97 1.61 26.10
C GLY A 257 2.35 2.97 25.80
N LYS A 258 2.25 3.39 24.53
CA LYS A 258 1.77 4.74 24.14
C LYS A 258 0.51 4.74 23.28
N LYS A 259 0.27 3.67 22.52
CA LYS A 259 -0.86 3.57 21.59
C LYS A 259 -2.02 2.80 22.23
N ASP A 260 -3.21 3.39 22.19
CA ASP A 260 -4.47 2.70 22.49
C ASP A 260 -4.96 1.95 21.23
N LEU A 261 -5.34 0.69 21.39
CA LEU A 261 -5.87 -0.16 20.33
C LEU A 261 -7.36 -0.49 20.50
N THR A 262 -8.07 0.19 21.41
CA THR A 262 -9.52 -0.01 21.64
C THR A 262 -10.34 -0.01 20.34
N LEU A 263 -10.06 0.89 19.39
CA LEU A 263 -10.73 0.93 18.09
C LEU A 263 -10.44 -0.30 17.21
N ALA A 264 -9.19 -0.78 17.21
CA ALA A 264 -8.85 -2.01 16.48
C ALA A 264 -9.52 -3.22 17.14
N GLU A 265 -9.58 -3.25 18.48
CA GLU A 265 -10.23 -4.32 19.22
C GLU A 265 -11.74 -4.37 19.05
N ALA A 266 -12.41 -3.22 18.88
CA ALA A 266 -13.85 -3.15 18.64
C ALA A 266 -14.28 -3.91 17.37
N ASN A 267 -13.34 -4.15 16.44
CA ASN A 267 -13.61 -4.92 15.22
C ASN A 267 -13.31 -6.42 15.36
N LYS A 268 -12.83 -6.88 16.54
CA LYS A 268 -12.65 -8.31 16.83
C LYS A 268 -13.98 -8.95 17.20
N LYS A 269 -14.14 -10.24 16.89
CA LYS A 269 -15.25 -11.05 17.42
C LYS A 269 -14.96 -11.39 18.89
N PRO A 270 -15.79 -10.96 19.88
CA PRO A 270 -15.46 -11.09 21.30
C PRO A 270 -15.23 -12.53 21.77
N ASP A 271 -15.96 -13.49 21.21
CA ASP A 271 -15.90 -14.91 21.49
C ASP A 271 -14.64 -15.60 20.91
N LEU A 272 -13.96 -14.94 19.97
CA LEU A 272 -12.78 -15.44 19.26
C LEU A 272 -11.49 -14.68 19.62
N ASN A 273 -11.57 -13.70 20.51
CA ASN A 273 -10.42 -12.90 20.91
C ASN A 273 -9.47 -13.75 21.78
N LEU A 274 -8.31 -14.10 21.24
CA LEU A 274 -7.25 -14.82 21.93
C LEU A 274 -6.49 -13.91 22.91
N TRP A 275 -6.41 -12.61 22.63
CA TRP A 275 -5.78 -11.65 23.54
C TRP A 275 -6.69 -11.31 24.72
N LYS A 276 -6.20 -11.52 25.94
CA LYS A 276 -6.95 -11.28 27.20
C LYS A 276 -6.38 -10.15 28.06
N GLY A 277 -5.34 -9.47 27.60
CA GLY A 277 -4.76 -8.33 28.31
C GLY A 277 -5.48 -7.02 28.01
N ASP A 278 -4.87 -5.91 28.42
CA ASP A 278 -5.37 -4.54 28.26
C ASP A 278 -5.45 -4.10 26.78
N SER A 279 -6.27 -3.09 26.48
CA SER A 279 -6.47 -2.56 25.13
C SER A 279 -5.29 -1.72 24.61
N SER A 280 -4.32 -1.39 25.45
CA SER A 280 -3.09 -0.68 25.07
C SER A 280 -2.08 -1.55 24.32
N PHE A 281 -1.35 -0.96 23.38
CA PHE A 281 -0.24 -1.62 22.69
C PHE A 281 0.93 -1.81 23.66
N SER A 282 0.90 -2.88 24.44
CA SER A 282 1.85 -3.12 25.53
C SER A 282 3.00 -4.05 25.12
N LYS A 283 4.00 -4.19 25.99
CA LYS A 283 5.10 -5.13 25.76
C LYS A 283 4.60 -6.57 25.84
N GLU A 284 3.68 -6.86 26.75
CA GLU A 284 3.03 -8.16 26.85
C GLU A 284 2.28 -8.52 25.57
N ARG A 285 1.59 -7.54 24.96
CA ARG A 285 0.89 -7.75 23.67
C ARG A 285 1.88 -8.02 22.53
N TRP A 286 2.98 -7.29 22.48
CA TRP A 286 4.06 -7.55 21.53
C TRP A 286 4.68 -8.95 21.70
N ASP A 287 4.89 -9.40 22.94
CA ASP A 287 5.39 -10.75 23.24
C ASP A 287 4.37 -11.82 22.83
N PHE A 288 3.08 -11.60 23.11
CA PHE A 288 2.00 -12.46 22.64
C PHE A 288 1.98 -12.59 21.10
N TRP A 289 2.16 -11.49 20.36
CA TRP A 289 2.25 -11.54 18.90
C TRP A 289 3.40 -12.42 18.41
N LYS A 290 4.58 -12.36 19.04
CA LYS A 290 5.69 -13.26 18.71
C LYS A 290 5.35 -14.73 18.98
N GLU A 291 4.73 -15.04 20.12
CA GLU A 291 4.29 -16.41 20.43
C GLU A 291 3.30 -16.94 19.37
N ARG A 292 2.39 -16.09 18.92
CA ARG A 292 1.44 -16.44 17.85
C ARG A 292 2.13 -16.65 16.51
N LEU A 293 3.09 -15.82 16.15
CA LEU A 293 3.89 -15.99 14.94
C LEU A 293 4.75 -17.27 14.97
N GLN A 294 5.36 -17.58 16.11
CA GLN A 294 6.08 -18.84 16.32
C GLN A 294 5.15 -20.05 16.15
N TRP A 295 3.94 -19.99 16.71
CA TRP A 295 2.95 -21.04 16.48
C TRP A 295 2.58 -21.15 14.99
N ILE A 296 2.36 -20.04 14.29
CA ILE A 296 2.06 -20.01 12.84
C ILE A 296 3.18 -20.68 12.03
N SER A 297 4.45 -20.41 12.35
CA SER A 297 5.59 -21.00 11.62
C SER A 297 5.70 -22.53 11.78
N GLU A 298 4.99 -23.13 12.73
CA GLU A 298 4.97 -24.56 12.97
C GLU A 298 3.75 -25.28 12.34
N GLN A 299 2.81 -24.54 11.72
CA GLN A 299 1.60 -25.11 11.15
C GLN A 299 1.82 -25.64 9.72
N ASN A 300 1.87 -26.96 9.57
CA ASN A 300 2.14 -27.64 8.29
C ASN A 300 1.04 -27.41 7.23
N GLU A 301 -0.16 -27.05 7.67
CA GLU A 301 -1.32 -26.76 6.81
C GLU A 301 -1.21 -25.41 6.09
N LEU A 302 -0.34 -24.51 6.56
CA LEU A 302 -0.11 -23.21 5.93
C LEU A 302 0.84 -23.33 4.72
N MET A 303 0.90 -22.28 3.91
CA MET A 303 1.92 -22.21 2.85
C MET A 303 3.32 -22.11 3.46
N GLU A 304 4.32 -22.70 2.80
CA GLU A 304 5.73 -22.62 3.21
C GLU A 304 6.18 -21.17 3.39
N ARG A 305 5.94 -20.34 2.38
CA ARG A 305 6.21 -18.89 2.46
C ARG A 305 5.58 -18.21 3.68
N THR A 306 4.39 -18.64 4.12
CA THR A 306 3.69 -18.04 5.26
C THR A 306 4.36 -18.43 6.58
N ARG A 307 4.83 -19.68 6.68
CA ARG A 307 5.64 -20.12 7.82
C ARG A 307 6.97 -19.38 7.87
N ASP A 308 7.63 -19.26 6.72
CA ASP A 308 8.92 -18.56 6.60
C ASP A 308 8.79 -17.09 6.99
N ASP A 309 7.74 -16.41 6.51
CA ASP A 309 7.47 -15.02 6.87
C ASP A 309 7.11 -14.86 8.35
N ALA A 310 6.36 -15.80 8.92
CA ALA A 310 6.08 -15.79 10.36
C ALA A 310 7.37 -15.94 11.20
N GLN A 311 8.25 -16.86 10.80
CA GLN A 311 9.56 -17.04 11.43
C GLN A 311 10.43 -15.78 11.29
N LYS A 312 10.48 -15.20 10.10
CA LYS A 312 11.19 -13.94 9.80
C LYS A 312 10.70 -12.79 10.67
N LEU A 313 9.38 -12.66 10.83
CA LEU A 313 8.78 -11.65 11.70
C LEU A 313 9.22 -11.80 13.16
N VAL A 314 9.27 -13.03 13.70
CA VAL A 314 9.78 -13.29 15.06
C VAL A 314 11.23 -12.81 15.19
N GLU A 315 12.08 -13.11 14.22
CA GLU A 315 13.49 -12.70 14.20
C GLU A 315 13.65 -11.17 14.14
N ILE A 316 12.88 -10.51 13.27
CA ILE A 316 12.86 -9.04 13.17
C ILE A 316 12.43 -8.43 14.50
N MET A 317 11.35 -8.94 15.11
CA MET A 317 10.84 -8.43 16.37
C MET A 317 11.87 -8.59 17.50
N HIS A 318 12.61 -9.71 17.54
CA HIS A 318 13.71 -9.89 18.48
C HIS A 318 14.86 -8.91 18.25
N SER A 319 15.27 -8.70 16.99
CA SER A 319 16.33 -7.74 16.64
C SER A 319 15.96 -6.31 17.06
N ILE A 320 14.72 -5.89 16.83
CA ILE A 320 14.21 -4.57 17.24
C ILE A 320 14.30 -4.38 18.76
N GLU A 321 13.92 -5.40 19.54
CA GLU A 321 14.03 -5.36 21.00
C GLU A 321 15.47 -5.23 21.47
N GLN A 322 16.39 -6.02 20.90
CA GLN A 322 17.81 -6.00 21.25
C GLN A 322 18.42 -4.63 20.96
N GLN A 323 18.23 -4.10 19.75
CA GLN A 323 18.73 -2.78 19.36
C GLN A 323 18.18 -1.66 20.27
N THR A 324 16.91 -1.78 20.69
CA THR A 324 16.30 -0.80 21.59
C THR A 324 16.91 -0.87 22.99
N ARG A 325 17.19 -2.07 23.52
CA ARG A 325 17.86 -2.25 24.83
C ARG A 325 19.29 -1.71 24.82
N GLU A 326 20.05 -1.99 23.77
CA GLU A 326 21.42 -1.50 23.60
C GLU A 326 21.47 0.03 23.57
N LYS A 327 20.57 0.67 22.81
CA LYS A 327 20.45 2.13 22.76
C LYS A 327 20.14 2.73 24.14
N ASN A 328 19.28 2.09 24.92
CA ASN A 328 18.93 2.56 26.26
C ASN A 328 20.04 2.33 27.31
N SER A 329 20.96 1.39 27.07
CA SER A 329 22.10 1.11 27.96
C SER A 329 23.33 1.98 27.65
N ALA A 330 23.35 2.63 26.48
CA ALA A 330 24.40 3.55 26.05
C ALA A 330 24.14 5.03 26.42
N LEU A 331 22.95 5.34 26.95
CA LEU A 331 22.54 6.63 27.50
C LEU A 331 22.62 6.59 29.03
#